data_AF-A0A1Y1SYC8-F1
#
_entry.id   AF-A0A1Y1SYC8-F1
#
_cell.length_a   1.000
_cell.length_b   1.000
_cell.length_c   1.000
_cell.angle_alpha   90.00
_cell.angle_beta   90.00
_cell.angle_gamma   90.00
#
_symmetry.space_group_name_H-M   'P 1'
#
loop_
_entity.id
_entity.type
_entity.pdbx_description
1 polymer ?
#
loop_
_entity_poly.entity_id
_entity_poly.type
_entity_poly.pdbx_seq_one_letter_code
_entity_poly.pdbx_strand_id
1 'polypeptide(L)'
;MNLSNFKSWLSEFFSNIGQLLLSFFLILVAFALFIPCLIASIIWKVVVSISKENRKARDIISGTKQFFLAIAIALDQLGNVAFGGFFNWLFLKDQEGLYNFGAAHETVSEVLGWNLYLDHLNRKGKFMVALLDWIEKDHCIKAMRSGIETAQFKTDHWQDVQEYQVNSKL
;
A
#
# COMPACT_ATOMS: atom_id res chain seq x y z
N MET A 1 -18.02 -42.87 3.21
CA MET A 1 -17.98 -41.82 4.26
C MET A 1 -19.05 -42.16 5.28
N ASN A 2 -18.73 -42.31 6.58
CA ASN A 2 -19.74 -42.59 7.62
C ASN A 2 -20.60 -41.32 7.86
N LEU A 3 -21.84 -41.49 8.31
CA LEU A 3 -22.83 -40.44 8.58
C LEU A 3 -22.30 -39.37 9.56
N SER A 4 -21.48 -39.77 10.54
CA SER A 4 -20.79 -38.84 11.46
C SER A 4 -19.81 -37.93 10.72
N ASN A 5 -18.99 -38.50 9.84
CA ASN A 5 -18.00 -37.77 9.06
C ASN A 5 -18.70 -36.82 8.07
N PHE A 6 -19.82 -37.26 7.47
CA PHE A 6 -20.62 -36.42 6.57
C PHE A 6 -21.23 -35.21 7.29
N LYS A 7 -21.78 -35.39 8.50
CA LYS A 7 -22.33 -34.28 9.31
C LYS A 7 -21.25 -33.28 9.74
N SER A 8 -20.07 -33.75 10.15
CA SER A 8 -18.95 -32.87 10.50
C SER A 8 -18.52 -32.03 9.31
N TRP A 9 -18.28 -32.69 8.18
CA TRP A 9 -17.92 -32.02 6.92
C TRP A 9 -18.96 -30.98 6.49
N LEU A 10 -20.25 -31.32 6.58
CA LEU A 10 -21.34 -30.41 6.21
C LEU A 10 -21.36 -29.16 7.11
N SER A 11 -21.15 -29.33 8.41
CA SER A 11 -21.09 -28.23 9.37
C SER A 11 -19.90 -27.31 9.11
N GLU A 12 -18.72 -27.87 8.86
CA GLU A 12 -17.52 -27.12 8.48
C GLU A 12 -17.74 -26.35 7.17
N PHE A 13 -18.32 -26.99 6.17
CA PHE A 13 -18.65 -26.37 4.89
C PHE A 13 -19.55 -25.14 5.08
N PHE A 14 -20.68 -25.27 5.79
CA PHE A 14 -21.58 -24.14 6.02
C PHE A 14 -20.96 -23.05 6.91
N SER A 15 -20.10 -23.41 7.86
CA SER A 15 -19.35 -22.43 8.66
C SER A 15 -18.40 -21.61 7.78
N ASN A 16 -17.64 -22.27 6.89
CA ASN A 16 -16.73 -21.60 5.96
C ASN A 16 -17.48 -20.70 4.98
N ILE A 17 -18.61 -21.16 4.46
CA ILE A 17 -19.49 -20.34 3.62
C ILE A 17 -20.00 -19.11 4.38
N GLY A 18 -20.44 -19.29 5.64
CA GLY A 18 -20.85 -18.18 6.49
C GLY A 18 -19.73 -17.16 6.74
N GLN A 19 -18.52 -17.62 7.04
CA GLN A 19 -17.35 -16.76 7.26
C GLN A 19 -16.93 -16.02 5.98
N LEU A 20 -17.01 -16.67 4.82
CA LEU A 20 -16.73 -16.05 3.53
C LEU A 20 -17.73 -14.92 3.25
N LEU A 21 -19.03 -15.19 3.41
CA LEU A 21 -20.09 -14.20 3.22
C LEU A 21 -19.95 -13.02 4.19
N LEU A 22 -19.62 -13.30 5.46
CA LEU A 22 -19.34 -12.27 6.46
C LEU A 22 -18.13 -11.42 6.05
N SER A 23 -17.05 -12.04 5.60
CA SER A 23 -15.84 -11.34 5.16
C SER A 23 -16.13 -10.42 3.97
N PHE A 24 -16.90 -10.90 2.99
CA PHE A 24 -17.35 -10.09 1.87
C PHE A 24 -18.22 -8.91 2.31
N PHE A 25 -19.16 -9.14 3.24
CA PHE A 25 -19.98 -8.09 3.81
C PHE A 25 -19.17 -7.03 4.56
N LEU A 26 -18.15 -7.43 5.33
CA LEU A 26 -17.26 -6.50 6.03
C LEU A 26 -16.51 -5.58 5.05
N ILE A 27 -16.09 -6.07 3.89
CA ILE A 27 -15.47 -5.24 2.84
C ILE A 27 -16.47 -4.19 2.33
N LEU A 28 -17.73 -4.58 2.10
CA LEU A 28 -18.78 -3.63 1.68
C LEU A 28 -19.01 -2.54 2.72
N VAL A 29 -19.10 -2.92 4.00
CA VAL A 29 -19.23 -1.97 5.11
C VAL A 29 -18.03 -1.04 5.18
N ALA A 30 -16.81 -1.56 5.03
CA ALA A 30 -15.59 -0.76 5.03
C ALA A 30 -15.61 0.31 3.93
N PHE A 31 -15.98 -0.04 2.70
CA PHE A 31 -16.14 0.95 1.61
C PHE A 31 -17.26 1.95 1.88
N ALA A 32 -18.41 1.48 2.39
CA ALA A 32 -19.54 2.34 2.70
C ALA A 32 -19.20 3.40 3.76
N LEU A 33 -18.32 3.08 4.72
CA LEU A 33 -17.81 4.03 5.72
C LEU A 33 -16.67 4.90 5.18
N PHE A 34 -15.74 4.31 4.43
CA PHE A 34 -14.55 4.99 3.95
C PHE A 34 -14.88 6.09 2.93
N ILE A 35 -15.76 5.83 1.97
CA ILE A 35 -16.05 6.77 0.88
C ILE A 35 -16.61 8.12 1.39
N PRO A 36 -17.64 8.16 2.27
CA PRO A 36 -18.13 9.41 2.83
C PRO A 36 -17.07 10.13 3.67
N CYS A 37 -16.28 9.40 4.46
CA CYS A 37 -15.19 9.99 5.25
C CYS A 37 -14.11 10.60 4.35
N LEU A 38 -13.74 9.92 3.24
CA LEU A 38 -12.80 10.43 2.27
C LEU A 38 -13.31 11.75 1.65
N ILE A 39 -14.56 11.77 1.18
CA ILE A 39 -15.18 12.98 0.62
C ILE A 39 -15.21 14.11 1.66
N ALA A 40 -15.66 13.83 2.88
CA ALA A 40 -15.70 14.82 3.95
C ALA A 40 -14.31 15.37 4.29
N SER A 41 -13.28 14.52 4.29
CA SER A 41 -11.89 14.93 4.55
C SER A 41 -11.35 15.86 3.46
N ILE A 42 -11.68 15.61 2.19
CA ILE A 42 -11.29 16.46 1.05
C ILE A 42 -11.98 17.82 1.15
N ILE A 43 -13.29 17.85 1.41
CA ILE A 43 -14.05 19.08 1.58
C ILE A 43 -13.47 19.89 2.74
N TRP A 44 -13.27 19.25 3.89
CA TRP A 44 -12.67 19.89 5.06
C TRP A 44 -11.30 20.48 4.74
N LYS A 45 -10.42 19.74 4.06
CA LYS A 45 -9.08 20.22 3.70
C LYS A 45 -9.14 21.46 2.80
N VAL A 46 -9.98 21.45 1.77
CA VAL A 46 -10.13 22.59 0.84
C VAL A 46 -10.70 23.81 1.56
N VAL A 47 -11.76 23.64 2.35
CA VAL A 47 -12.40 24.74 3.09
C VAL A 47 -11.46 25.33 4.14
N VAL A 48 -10.76 24.51 4.91
CA VAL A 48 -9.82 24.99 5.94
C VAL A 48 -8.62 25.69 5.32
N SER A 49 -8.06 25.16 4.22
CA SER A 49 -6.97 25.81 3.47
C SER A 49 -7.33 27.22 3.01
N ILE A 50 -8.61 27.49 2.68
CA ILE A 50 -9.08 28.80 2.22
C ILE A 50 -9.46 29.71 3.40
N SER A 51 -10.13 29.18 4.43
CA SER A 51 -10.80 29.99 5.46
C SER A 51 -9.95 30.34 6.68
N LYS A 52 -8.82 29.67 6.95
CA LYS A 52 -8.16 29.73 8.27
C LYS A 52 -6.73 30.23 8.31
N GLU A 53 -6.16 30.77 7.24
CA GLU A 53 -4.71 31.02 7.23
C GLU A 53 -4.32 32.45 6.83
N ASN A 54 -3.79 33.21 7.80
CA ASN A 54 -2.83 34.30 7.55
C ASN A 54 -1.47 33.75 6.99
N ARG A 55 -1.47 32.61 6.29
CA ARG A 55 -0.28 31.97 5.71
C ARG A 55 -0.14 32.35 4.24
N LYS A 56 1.08 32.25 3.73
CA LYS A 56 1.37 32.59 2.33
C LYS A 56 0.72 31.54 1.43
N ALA A 57 0.25 31.95 0.25
CA ALA A 57 -0.38 31.04 -0.73
C ALA A 57 0.48 29.80 -1.05
N ARG A 58 1.82 29.96 -1.04
CA ARG A 58 2.78 28.85 -1.21
C ARG A 58 2.62 27.75 -0.16
N ASP A 59 2.39 28.10 1.10
CA ASP A 59 2.31 27.15 2.21
C ASP A 59 0.99 26.35 2.14
N ILE A 60 -0.10 27.03 1.77
CA ILE A 60 -1.42 26.42 1.51
C ILE A 60 -1.32 25.37 0.40
N ILE A 61 -0.69 25.74 -0.73
CA ILE A 61 -0.52 24.83 -1.88
C ILE A 61 0.35 23.63 -1.48
N SER A 62 1.45 23.86 -0.77
CA SER A 62 2.35 22.79 -0.32
C SER A 62 1.65 21.81 0.62
N GLY A 63 0.96 22.32 1.65
CA GLY A 63 0.25 21.46 2.62
C GLY A 63 -0.96 20.74 2.02
N THR A 64 -1.57 21.30 0.97
CA THR A 64 -2.66 20.64 0.24
C THR A 64 -2.12 19.55 -0.68
N LYS A 65 -1.00 19.81 -1.38
CA LYS A 65 -0.30 18.79 -2.18
C LYS A 65 0.09 17.58 -1.33
N GLN A 66 0.68 17.80 -0.15
CA GLN A 66 1.09 16.72 0.75
C GLN A 66 -0.09 15.87 1.21
N PHE A 67 -1.25 16.49 1.48
CA PHE A 67 -2.47 15.78 1.85
C PHE A 67 -2.96 14.82 0.75
N PHE A 68 -3.08 15.29 -0.49
CA PHE A 68 -3.52 14.45 -1.60
C PHE A 68 -2.48 13.37 -1.93
N LEU A 69 -1.19 13.69 -1.84
CA LEU A 69 -0.12 12.72 -2.03
C LEU A 69 -0.17 11.60 -0.99
N ALA A 70 -0.41 11.92 0.29
CA ALA A 70 -0.54 10.92 1.34
C ALA A 70 -1.73 9.96 1.10
N ILE A 71 -2.87 10.49 0.62
CA ILE A 71 -4.01 9.65 0.22
C ILE A 71 -3.64 8.75 -0.94
N ALA A 72 -2.97 9.29 -1.98
CA ALA A 72 -2.56 8.51 -3.13
C ALA A 72 -1.62 7.35 -2.76
N ILE A 73 -0.63 7.61 -1.89
CA ILE A 73 0.29 6.58 -1.38
C ILE A 73 -0.48 5.52 -0.59
N ALA A 74 -1.40 5.92 0.29
CA ALA A 74 -2.19 4.98 1.09
C ALA A 74 -3.08 4.08 0.21
N LEU A 75 -3.67 4.62 -0.86
CA LEU A 75 -4.46 3.83 -1.81
C LEU A 75 -3.58 2.88 -2.63
N ASP A 76 -2.37 3.30 -3.01
CA ASP A 76 -1.39 2.45 -3.69
C ASP A 76 -0.96 1.27 -2.78
N GLN A 77 -0.65 1.54 -1.51
CA GLN A 77 -0.37 0.50 -0.50
C GLN A 77 -1.55 -0.44 -0.27
N LEU A 78 -2.78 0.09 -0.18
CA LEU A 78 -3.99 -0.73 -0.10
C LEU A 78 -4.12 -1.64 -1.32
N GLY A 79 -3.84 -1.13 -2.51
CA GLY A 79 -3.81 -1.90 -3.75
C GLY A 79 -2.80 -3.06 -3.68
N ASN A 80 -1.61 -2.80 -3.15
CA ASN A 80 -0.59 -3.84 -2.97
C ASN A 80 -1.07 -4.95 -2.01
N VAL A 81 -1.67 -4.59 -0.88
CA VAL A 81 -2.21 -5.56 0.09
C VAL A 81 -3.39 -6.34 -0.49
N ALA A 82 -4.39 -5.64 -1.02
CA ALA A 82 -5.65 -6.23 -1.44
C ALA A 82 -5.49 -7.10 -2.69
N PHE A 83 -4.61 -6.72 -3.61
CA PHE A 83 -4.44 -7.36 -4.91
C PHE A 83 -3.09 -8.06 -5.07
N GLY A 84 -2.25 -8.14 -4.03
CA GLY A 84 -0.88 -8.63 -4.15
C GLY A 84 -0.77 -10.02 -4.75
N GLY A 85 -1.58 -10.98 -4.27
CA GLY A 85 -1.62 -12.32 -4.87
C GLY A 85 -2.02 -12.32 -6.35
N PHE A 86 -2.97 -11.46 -6.74
CA PHE A 86 -3.38 -11.28 -8.13
C PHE A 86 -2.27 -10.63 -8.97
N PHE A 87 -1.58 -9.62 -8.45
CA PHE A 87 -0.47 -8.94 -9.12
C PHE A 87 0.77 -9.82 -9.25
N ASN A 88 1.06 -10.68 -8.26
CA ASN A 88 2.09 -11.71 -8.37
C ASN A 88 1.83 -12.59 -9.59
N TRP A 89 0.62 -13.14 -9.70
CA TRP A 89 0.20 -13.95 -10.85
C TRP A 89 0.21 -13.16 -12.17
N LEU A 90 -0.22 -11.89 -12.14
CA LEU A 90 -0.43 -11.10 -13.35
C LEU A 90 0.88 -10.53 -13.93
N PHE A 91 1.80 -10.05 -13.09
CA PHE A 91 2.94 -9.23 -13.50
C PHE A 91 4.29 -9.90 -13.37
N LEU A 92 4.43 -10.93 -12.53
CA LEU A 92 5.72 -11.59 -12.32
C LEU A 92 5.94 -12.74 -13.30
N LYS A 93 7.21 -13.06 -13.55
CA LYS A 93 7.61 -14.31 -14.19
C LYS A 93 7.50 -15.46 -13.19
N ASP A 94 7.39 -16.69 -13.68
CA ASP A 94 7.44 -17.90 -12.85
C ASP A 94 8.90 -18.34 -12.68
N GLN A 95 9.55 -17.89 -11.61
CA GLN A 95 10.96 -18.18 -11.29
C GLN A 95 11.25 -17.96 -9.79
N GLU A 96 12.44 -18.36 -9.34
CA GLU A 96 12.88 -18.16 -7.95
C GLU A 96 13.38 -16.73 -7.68
N GLY A 97 13.34 -16.30 -6.42
CA GLY A 97 13.87 -15.00 -5.98
C GLY A 97 12.95 -13.79 -6.24
N LEU A 98 11.66 -14.00 -6.53
CA LEU A 98 10.70 -12.93 -6.79
C LEU A 98 10.52 -11.97 -5.59
N TYR A 99 10.37 -10.69 -5.90
CA TYR A 99 9.96 -9.69 -4.92
C TYR A 99 8.44 -9.59 -4.94
N ASN A 100 7.77 -10.29 -4.02
CA ASN A 100 6.31 -10.44 -4.11
C ASN A 100 5.56 -9.18 -3.69
N PHE A 101 4.47 -8.90 -4.40
CA PHE A 101 3.41 -7.98 -3.95
C PHE A 101 2.70 -8.54 -2.71
N GLY A 102 2.09 -7.65 -1.92
CA GLY A 102 1.27 -7.99 -0.76
C GLY A 102 1.73 -7.40 0.58
N ALA A 103 2.91 -6.80 0.65
CA ALA A 103 3.40 -6.20 1.89
C ALA A 103 2.71 -4.85 2.18
N ALA A 104 2.22 -4.69 3.41
CA ALA A 104 1.37 -3.54 3.77
C ALA A 104 2.07 -2.17 3.83
N HIS A 105 3.40 -2.15 3.83
CA HIS A 105 4.18 -0.92 3.92
C HIS A 105 4.76 -0.47 2.57
N GLU A 106 4.52 -1.24 1.51
CA GLU A 106 5.08 -1.01 0.18
C GLU A 106 3.98 -0.64 -0.81
N THR A 107 4.29 0.24 -1.75
CA THR A 107 3.37 0.57 -2.85
C THR A 107 3.47 -0.45 -3.99
N VAL A 108 2.45 -0.53 -4.86
CA VAL A 108 2.52 -1.34 -6.09
C VAL A 108 3.66 -0.85 -6.97
N SER A 109 3.83 0.47 -7.07
CA SER A 109 4.90 1.13 -7.82
C SER A 109 6.31 0.76 -7.32
N GLU A 110 6.51 0.64 -6.00
CA GLU A 110 7.78 0.22 -5.39
C GLU A 110 8.10 -1.24 -5.73
N VAL A 111 7.14 -2.15 -5.56
CA VAL A 111 7.31 -3.57 -5.88
C VAL A 111 7.57 -3.79 -7.37
N LEU A 112 6.87 -3.05 -8.24
CA LEU A 112 7.17 -3.03 -9.68
C LEU A 112 8.60 -2.56 -9.95
N GLY A 113 9.09 -1.55 -9.21
CA GLY A 113 10.47 -1.06 -9.31
C GLY A 113 11.51 -2.12 -8.97
N TRP A 114 11.34 -2.83 -7.83
CA TRP A 114 12.21 -3.94 -7.44
C TRP A 114 12.25 -5.03 -8.52
N ASN A 115 11.08 -5.47 -8.99
CA ASN A 115 11.03 -6.52 -10.00
C ASN A 115 11.48 -6.05 -11.38
N LEU A 116 11.39 -4.75 -11.70
CA LEU A 116 12.01 -4.22 -12.91
C LEU A 116 13.53 -4.30 -12.80
N TYR A 117 14.10 -3.88 -11.67
CA TYR A 117 15.54 -3.90 -11.42
C TYR A 117 16.12 -5.32 -11.47
N LEU A 118 15.38 -6.30 -10.94
CA LEU A 118 15.77 -7.72 -10.93
C LEU A 118 15.42 -8.47 -12.23
N ASP A 119 14.81 -7.82 -13.23
CA ASP A 119 14.22 -8.45 -14.43
C ASP A 119 13.27 -9.61 -14.10
N HIS A 120 12.43 -9.43 -13.09
CA HIS A 120 11.41 -10.39 -12.64
C HIS A 120 10.01 -10.12 -13.22
N LEU A 121 9.84 -9.05 -13.99
CA LEU A 121 8.58 -8.71 -14.63
C LEU A 121 8.36 -9.46 -15.95
N ASN A 122 7.16 -10.01 -16.12
CA ASN A 122 6.69 -10.50 -17.41
C ASN A 122 6.27 -9.31 -18.32
N ARG A 123 5.79 -9.61 -19.54
CA ARG A 123 5.41 -8.56 -20.51
C ARG A 123 4.32 -7.62 -19.99
N LYS A 124 3.34 -8.12 -19.23
CA LYS A 124 2.27 -7.31 -18.64
C LYS A 124 2.81 -6.42 -17.51
N GLY A 125 3.72 -6.95 -16.69
CA GLY A 125 4.43 -6.17 -15.67
C GLY A 125 5.23 -5.02 -16.28
N LYS A 126 6.01 -5.29 -17.33
CA LYS A 126 6.77 -4.25 -18.05
C LYS A 126 5.86 -3.21 -18.71
N PHE A 127 4.71 -3.63 -19.24
CA PHE A 127 3.70 -2.70 -19.76
C PHE A 127 3.14 -1.79 -18.66
N MET A 128 2.85 -2.34 -17.48
CA MET A 128 2.37 -1.55 -16.35
C MET A 128 3.42 -0.52 -15.90
N VAL A 129 4.70 -0.91 -15.84
CA VAL A 129 5.79 0.04 -15.55
C VAL A 129 5.81 1.17 -16.58
N ALA A 130 5.74 0.85 -17.88
CA ALA A 130 5.71 1.87 -18.93
C ALA A 130 4.51 2.83 -18.82
N LEU A 131 3.35 2.33 -18.39
CA LEU A 131 2.17 3.16 -18.15
C LEU A 131 2.40 4.15 -17.01
N LEU A 132 3.01 3.69 -15.90
CA LEU A 132 3.34 4.55 -14.77
C LEU A 132 4.45 5.56 -15.12
N ASP A 133 5.46 5.12 -15.88
CA ASP A 133 6.56 5.96 -16.33
C ASP A 133 6.12 7.06 -17.32
N TRP A 134 4.97 6.86 -18.00
CA TRP A 134 4.34 7.89 -18.83
C TRP A 134 3.71 9.00 -17.99
N ILE A 135 3.19 8.69 -16.79
CA ILE A 135 2.63 9.69 -15.86
C ILE A 135 3.76 10.47 -15.20
N GLU A 136 4.79 9.76 -14.72
CA GLU A 136 5.99 10.34 -14.16
C GLU A 136 7.21 9.54 -14.62
N LYS A 137 8.18 10.19 -15.27
CA LYS A 137 9.39 9.50 -15.72
C LYS A 137 10.08 8.76 -14.57
N ASP A 138 10.44 7.50 -14.80
CA ASP A 138 11.11 6.59 -13.87
C ASP A 138 10.33 6.39 -12.55
N HIS A 139 9.00 6.44 -12.58
CA HIS A 139 8.12 6.41 -11.41
C HIS A 139 8.41 5.20 -10.51
N CYS A 140 8.46 4.00 -11.09
CA CYS A 140 8.64 2.78 -10.31
C CYS A 140 10.04 2.70 -9.68
N ILE A 141 11.07 3.13 -10.41
CA ILE A 141 12.45 3.16 -9.90
C ILE A 141 12.59 4.20 -8.79
N LYS A 142 11.95 5.36 -8.91
CA LYS A 142 11.90 6.37 -7.85
C LYS A 142 11.19 5.85 -6.60
N ALA A 143 10.06 5.17 -6.77
CA ALA A 143 9.32 4.57 -5.66
C ALA A 143 10.20 3.54 -4.90
N MET A 144 10.87 2.65 -5.63
CA MET A 144 11.84 1.70 -5.07
C MET A 144 12.95 2.41 -4.27
N ARG A 145 13.58 3.44 -4.84
CA ARG A 145 14.64 4.20 -4.14
C ARG A 145 14.11 4.90 -2.89
N SER A 146 12.94 5.51 -2.96
CA SER A 146 12.29 6.15 -1.82
C SER A 146 12.02 5.16 -0.67
N GLY A 147 11.62 3.93 -1.00
CA GLY A 147 11.46 2.85 -0.01
C GLY A 147 12.77 2.50 0.68
N ILE A 148 13.84 2.31 -0.10
CA ILE A 148 15.20 2.05 0.40
C ILE A 148 15.68 3.18 1.31
N GLU A 149 15.59 4.43 0.86
CA GLU A 149 16.01 5.61 1.63
C GLU A 149 15.24 5.72 2.97
N THR A 150 13.94 5.41 2.95
CA THR A 150 13.11 5.41 4.16
C THR A 150 13.53 4.32 5.15
N ALA A 151 13.88 3.12 4.66
CA ALA A 151 14.35 2.03 5.49
C ALA A 151 15.73 2.32 6.09
N GLN A 152 16.63 2.90 5.30
CA GLN A 152 17.96 3.35 5.76
C GLN A 152 17.83 4.40 6.85
N PHE A 153 17.06 5.47 6.62
CA PHE A 153 16.84 6.53 7.60
C PHE A 153 16.36 5.99 8.95
N LYS A 154 15.40 5.05 8.96
CA LYS A 154 14.90 4.44 10.20
C LYS A 154 15.98 3.63 10.93
N THR A 155 16.81 2.93 10.17
CA THR A 155 17.90 2.11 10.71
C THR A 155 18.98 2.99 11.32
N ASP A 156 19.41 4.02 10.59
CA ASP A 156 20.43 4.97 11.03
C ASP A 156 19.96 5.73 12.27
N HIS A 157 18.72 6.24 12.26
CA HIS A 157 18.15 6.93 13.41
C HIS A 157 18.06 6.04 14.66
N TRP A 158 17.75 4.76 14.49
CA TRP A 158 17.76 3.82 15.62
C TRP A 158 19.18 3.63 16.18
N GLN A 159 20.20 3.55 15.33
CA GLN A 159 21.59 3.45 15.76
C GLN A 159 22.02 4.69 16.55
N ASP A 160 21.68 5.89 16.07
CA ASP A 160 21.97 7.15 16.77
C ASP A 160 21.35 7.21 18.17
N VAL A 161 20.08 6.77 18.30
CA VAL A 161 19.38 6.72 19.58
C VAL A 161 20.05 5.74 20.55
N GLN A 162 20.50 4.58 20.05
CA GLN A 162 21.22 3.60 20.87
C GLN A 162 22.55 4.17 21.37
N GLU A 163 23.32 4.84 20.51
CA GLU A 163 24.60 5.45 20.88
C GLU A 163 24.42 6.55 21.95
N TYR A 164 23.42 7.43 21.78
CA TYR A 164 23.10 8.46 22.78
C TYR A 164 22.70 7.85 24.14
N GLN A 165 21.92 6.77 24.15
CA GLN A 165 21.50 6.09 25.38
C GLN A 165 22.67 5.42 26.12
N VAL A 166 23.68 4.94 25.39
CA VAL A 166 24.91 4.40 25.98
C VAL A 166 25.74 5.52 26.59
N ASN A 167 25.96 6.61 25.84
CA ASN A 167 26.81 7.73 26.27
C ASN A 167 26.20 8.55 27.43
N SER A 168 24.88 8.56 27.59
CA SER A 168 24.19 9.25 28.69
C SER A 168 24.11 8.45 30.00
N LYS A 169 24.56 7.18 30.00
CA LYS A 169 24.64 6.31 31.18
C LYS A 169 26.05 6.14 31.75
N LEU A 170 27.05 6.74 31.10
CA LEU A 170 28.45 6.81 31.53
C LEU A 170 28.72 8.17 32.20
#